data_AF-A0AAW1Z6H0-F1
#
_entry.id   AF-A0AAW1Z6H0-F1
#
_cell.length_a   1.000
_cell.length_b   1.000
_cell.length_c   1.000
_cell.angle_alpha   90.00
_cell.angle_beta   90.00
_cell.angle_gamma   90.00
#
_symmetry.space_group_name_H-M   'P 1'
#
loop_
_entity.id
_entity.type
_entity.pdbx_description
1 polymer ?
#
loop_
_entity_poly.entity_id
_entity_poly.type
_entity_poly.pdbx_seq_one_letter_code
_entity_poly.pdbx_strand_id
1 'polypeptide(L)'
;MSCPSSGQQGFYPQNPQQPAGTVWPGQPCQPCWPCQPGQLSWPVNQPSASLPTNWPVQPTQPGWPNPPTVQPNPPTQPAQPNPPIQPSQPIQPSQPNPPIQPNPPVQPNPPVQPTWPAQVPTPTGYLPSPVPPAWHGNPGQPGWPGQGPTGGVPQQWPPAPATAPVVVPFNMNFPRGIYDKLMLTIRGQVKPDAKMFTINFLRGNDIALHINPRFSEGGKAVLVRNHKLGEHWGKEERELLAAFPFMPGHHFEMKILCTFTEFKVAVNNTPIFDFKHRIREVNQIDRINILHDVTLTSVNVDSLP
;
A
#
# COMPACT_ATOMS: atom_id res chain seq x y z
N MET A 1 77.35 22.88 -36.60
CA MET A 1 77.01 21.73 -37.45
C MET A 1 76.36 20.66 -36.57
N SER A 2 75.15 20.26 -36.95
CA SER A 2 74.60 18.89 -36.87
C SER A 2 74.29 18.24 -35.50
N CYS A 3 72.99 17.89 -35.34
CA CYS A 3 72.31 17.01 -34.37
C CYS A 3 72.76 15.52 -34.49
N PRO A 4 72.16 14.48 -33.82
CA PRO A 4 71.07 14.44 -32.81
C PRO A 4 71.29 13.44 -31.62
N SER A 5 70.31 13.29 -30.72
CA SER A 5 70.05 12.03 -29.99
C SER A 5 68.59 11.94 -29.52
N SER A 6 67.93 10.85 -29.95
CA SER A 6 66.71 10.14 -29.48
C SER A 6 66.22 10.42 -28.04
N GLY A 7 64.93 10.40 -27.67
CA GLY A 7 63.71 9.85 -28.28
C GLY A 7 63.04 8.83 -27.34
N GLN A 8 61.73 8.97 -27.09
CA GLN A 8 60.78 8.16 -26.27
C GLN A 8 60.66 8.57 -24.79
N GLN A 9 59.48 8.74 -24.15
CA GLN A 9 58.09 8.30 -24.39
C GLN A 9 57.11 9.21 -23.61
N GLY A 10 55.87 9.42 -24.11
CA GLY A 10 54.77 10.01 -23.34
C GLY A 10 53.66 10.64 -24.20
N PHE A 11 52.72 9.82 -24.68
CA PHE A 11 51.53 10.24 -25.43
C PHE A 11 50.45 10.82 -24.50
N TYR A 12 49.91 11.99 -24.84
CA TYR A 12 48.61 12.48 -24.34
C TYR A 12 47.52 12.18 -25.38
N PRO A 13 46.38 11.58 -25.00
CA PRO A 13 45.17 11.57 -25.84
C PRO A 13 44.17 12.70 -25.47
N GLN A 14 43.30 12.96 -26.45
CA GLN A 14 42.37 14.07 -26.64
C GLN A 14 41.28 14.24 -25.57
N ASN A 15 40.77 15.48 -25.46
CA ASN A 15 39.63 15.90 -24.65
C ASN A 15 38.33 15.97 -25.49
N PRO A 16 37.23 15.30 -25.09
CA PRO A 16 35.89 15.59 -25.61
C PRO A 16 34.96 16.26 -24.58
N GLN A 17 34.39 17.39 -25.00
CA GLN A 17 33.02 17.92 -24.79
C GLN A 17 32.25 17.60 -23.49
N GLN A 18 31.88 18.66 -22.76
CA GLN A 18 30.71 18.71 -21.88
C GLN A 18 29.53 19.42 -22.56
N PRO A 19 28.27 19.03 -22.28
CA PRO A 19 27.21 20.02 -22.23
C PRO A 19 26.33 19.95 -20.96
N ALA A 20 26.14 21.16 -20.42
CA ALA A 20 24.92 21.80 -19.93
C ALA A 20 23.80 20.98 -19.25
N GLY A 21 23.47 21.41 -18.02
CA GLY A 21 22.34 20.95 -17.23
C GLY A 21 20.97 21.36 -17.79
N THR A 22 19.99 20.51 -17.48
CA THR A 22 18.58 20.54 -17.89
C THR A 22 17.77 21.69 -17.29
N VAL A 23 16.97 22.31 -18.15
CA VAL A 23 15.95 23.35 -17.90
C VAL A 23 14.55 22.72 -17.84
N TRP A 24 13.73 23.13 -16.88
CA TRP A 24 12.28 22.88 -16.85
C TRP A 24 11.53 23.70 -17.91
N PRO A 25 10.39 23.21 -18.45
CA PRO A 25 9.32 24.16 -18.71
C PRO A 25 7.95 23.66 -18.22
N GLY A 26 7.28 24.55 -17.49
CA GLY A 26 5.83 24.58 -17.38
C GLY A 26 5.37 26.04 -17.50
N GLN A 27 4.84 26.42 -18.67
CA GLN A 27 3.80 27.44 -18.85
C GLN A 27 3.11 27.23 -20.21
N PRO A 28 1.77 27.34 -20.31
CA PRO A 28 1.04 27.15 -21.56
C PRO A 28 1.04 28.42 -22.43
N CYS A 29 1.34 28.26 -23.73
CA CYS A 29 1.21 29.32 -24.73
C CYS A 29 -0.24 29.46 -25.22
N GLN A 30 -0.60 30.71 -25.53
CA GLN A 30 -1.90 31.21 -26.02
C GLN A 30 -2.39 30.52 -27.32
N PRO A 31 -3.70 30.44 -27.59
CA PRO A 31 -4.21 29.85 -28.84
C PRO A 31 -4.01 30.80 -30.03
N CYS A 32 -3.25 30.36 -31.03
CA CYS A 32 -3.11 31.03 -32.32
C CYS A 32 -4.32 30.72 -33.21
N TRP A 33 -4.95 31.76 -33.78
CA TRP A 33 -5.99 31.63 -34.81
C TRP A 33 -5.43 30.95 -36.07
N PRO A 34 -6.23 30.19 -36.84
CA PRO A 34 -5.74 29.57 -38.07
C PRO A 34 -5.56 30.62 -39.18
N CYS A 35 -4.35 30.66 -39.75
CA CYS A 35 -4.02 31.41 -40.96
C CYS A 35 -4.81 30.85 -42.17
N GLN A 36 -5.32 31.73 -43.02
CA GLN A 36 -5.97 31.40 -44.28
C GLN A 36 -5.00 30.68 -45.25
N PRO A 37 -5.45 29.68 -46.03
CA PRO A 37 -4.61 29.05 -47.04
C PRO A 37 -4.36 30.02 -48.21
N GLY A 38 -3.10 30.43 -48.37
CA GLY A 38 -2.61 31.20 -49.51
C GLY A 38 -2.64 30.38 -50.80
N GLN A 39 -3.04 31.05 -51.89
CA GLN A 39 -3.30 30.51 -53.22
C GLN A 39 -2.05 29.96 -53.92
N LEU A 40 -2.24 28.88 -54.69
CA LEU A 40 -1.27 28.30 -55.62
C LEU A 40 -0.98 29.25 -56.79
N SER A 41 0.29 29.52 -57.09
CA SER A 41 0.72 30.26 -58.28
C SER A 41 1.32 29.32 -59.34
N TRP A 42 0.70 29.28 -60.52
CA TRP A 42 1.24 28.67 -61.74
C TRP A 42 1.68 29.79 -62.72
N PRO A 43 2.72 29.62 -63.56
CA PRO A 43 3.25 30.72 -64.36
C PRO A 43 2.69 30.78 -65.81
N VAL A 44 2.43 32.03 -66.24
CA VAL A 44 2.72 32.69 -67.55
C VAL A 44 1.75 32.57 -68.77
N ASN A 45 1.44 33.78 -69.30
CA ASN A 45 1.09 34.23 -70.68
C ASN A 45 -0.38 34.43 -71.17
N GLN A 46 -0.78 35.73 -71.26
CA GLN A 46 -1.55 36.51 -72.27
C GLN A 46 -2.97 36.07 -72.76
N PRO A 47 -3.78 36.94 -73.43
CA PRO A 47 -3.91 38.41 -73.40
C PRO A 47 -5.37 38.92 -73.19
N SER A 48 -5.53 40.24 -73.24
CA SER A 48 -6.71 41.10 -73.03
C SER A 48 -8.04 40.69 -73.70
N ALA A 49 -9.16 40.80 -72.96
CA ALA A 49 -10.49 41.07 -73.51
C ALA A 49 -11.43 41.65 -72.43
N SER A 50 -12.02 42.82 -72.73
CA SER A 50 -13.05 43.55 -71.99
C SER A 50 -14.45 42.96 -72.23
N LEU A 51 -15.37 43.05 -71.25
CA LEU A 51 -16.85 43.03 -71.42
C LEU A 51 -17.56 43.36 -70.07
N PRO A 52 -18.86 43.75 -70.01
CA PRO A 52 -19.29 45.07 -69.51
C PRO A 52 -20.22 45.10 -68.28
N THR A 53 -20.49 46.35 -67.88
CA THR A 53 -21.39 46.96 -66.89
C THR A 53 -22.87 46.52 -66.90
N ASN A 54 -23.46 46.22 -65.73
CA ASN A 54 -24.70 46.90 -65.23
C ASN A 54 -25.23 46.48 -63.82
N TRP A 55 -25.45 47.51 -62.96
CA TRP A 55 -26.39 47.69 -61.82
C TRP A 55 -26.27 46.89 -60.49
N PRO A 56 -26.80 47.40 -59.35
CA PRO A 56 -27.15 48.78 -58.95
C PRO A 56 -26.41 49.28 -57.68
N VAL A 57 -26.49 50.60 -57.46
CA VAL A 57 -25.84 51.39 -56.39
C VAL A 57 -26.14 50.86 -54.98
N GLN A 58 -25.10 50.57 -54.20
CA GLN A 58 -25.22 50.19 -52.79
C GLN A 58 -25.43 51.42 -51.88
N PRO A 59 -26.28 51.32 -50.85
CA PRO A 59 -26.53 52.42 -49.91
C PRO A 59 -25.30 52.74 -49.06
N THR A 60 -25.11 54.04 -48.78
CA THR A 60 -24.01 54.60 -48.00
C THR A 60 -23.90 53.97 -46.61
N GLN A 61 -22.75 53.36 -46.33
CA GLN A 61 -22.41 52.85 -44.99
C GLN A 61 -22.19 54.02 -44.01
N PRO A 62 -22.66 53.92 -42.76
CA PRO A 62 -22.33 54.89 -41.71
C PRO A 62 -20.82 54.89 -41.44
N GLY A 63 -20.22 56.08 -41.37
CA GLY A 63 -18.79 56.24 -41.10
C GLY A 63 -18.39 55.64 -39.76
N TRP A 64 -17.26 54.91 -39.76
CA TRP A 64 -16.66 54.35 -38.56
C TRP A 64 -16.20 55.48 -37.60
N PRO A 65 -16.29 55.29 -36.27
CA PRO A 65 -15.76 56.27 -35.32
C PRO A 65 -14.23 56.35 -35.42
N ASN A 66 -13.68 57.56 -35.24
CA ASN A 66 -12.25 57.79 -35.27
C ASN A 66 -11.51 56.99 -34.17
N PRO A 67 -10.27 56.53 -34.44
CA PRO A 67 -9.49 55.79 -33.46
C PRO A 67 -9.14 56.66 -32.24
N PRO A 68 -8.99 56.06 -31.04
CA PRO A 68 -8.69 56.79 -29.82
C PRO A 68 -7.32 57.48 -29.91
N THR A 69 -7.27 58.74 -29.47
CA THR A 69 -6.07 59.60 -29.50
C THR A 69 -5.15 59.40 -28.29
N VAL A 70 -5.45 58.44 -27.41
CA VAL A 70 -4.64 58.14 -26.22
C VAL A 70 -4.06 56.74 -26.35
N GLN A 71 -2.75 56.67 -26.54
CA GLN A 71 -2.01 55.41 -26.60
C GLN A 71 -1.85 54.86 -25.17
N PRO A 72 -2.07 53.55 -24.92
CA PRO A 72 -1.84 52.97 -23.60
C PRO A 72 -0.35 53.07 -23.24
N ASN A 73 -0.05 53.40 -21.98
CA ASN A 73 1.34 53.37 -21.51
C ASN A 73 1.93 51.95 -21.67
N PRO A 74 3.23 51.84 -22.03
CA PRO A 74 3.88 50.55 -22.11
C PRO A 74 3.90 49.86 -20.74
N PRO A 75 3.94 48.52 -20.69
CA PRO A 75 3.99 47.79 -19.44
C PRO A 75 5.25 48.15 -18.66
N THR A 76 5.12 48.40 -17.36
CA THR A 76 6.28 48.52 -16.46
C THR A 76 7.02 47.19 -16.39
N GLN A 77 8.34 47.23 -16.57
CA GLN A 77 9.19 46.05 -16.51
C GLN A 77 9.11 45.40 -15.11
N PRO A 78 9.08 44.06 -15.00
CA PRO A 78 9.12 43.40 -13.69
C PRO A 78 10.42 43.74 -12.96
N ALA A 79 10.34 44.01 -11.66
CA ALA A 79 11.53 44.20 -10.83
C ALA A 79 12.42 42.93 -10.89
N GLN A 80 13.74 43.12 -11.01
CA GLN A 80 14.67 41.99 -11.03
C GLN A 80 14.59 41.20 -9.70
N PRO A 81 14.70 39.86 -9.74
CA PRO A 81 14.77 39.07 -8.51
C PRO A 81 16.06 39.40 -7.75
N ASN A 82 15.99 39.42 -6.42
CA ASN A 82 17.17 39.52 -5.58
C ASN A 82 18.15 38.37 -5.88
N PRO A 83 19.48 38.61 -5.74
CA PRO A 83 20.47 37.56 -5.92
C PRO A 83 20.27 36.43 -4.89
N PRO A 84 20.72 35.20 -5.20
CA PRO A 84 20.58 34.08 -4.28
C PRO A 84 21.35 34.33 -2.99
N ILE A 85 20.69 34.11 -1.85
CA ILE A 85 21.35 34.11 -0.55
C ILE A 85 22.27 32.89 -0.48
N GLN A 86 23.55 33.09 -0.17
CA GLN A 86 24.49 31.99 -0.01
C GLN A 86 24.06 31.06 1.13
N PRO A 87 24.16 29.73 0.97
CA PRO A 87 23.88 28.81 2.05
C PRO A 87 24.86 29.02 3.20
N SER A 88 24.35 29.10 4.43
CA SER A 88 25.15 29.02 5.64
C SER A 88 25.89 27.67 5.65
N GLN A 89 27.13 27.66 6.15
CA GLN A 89 27.90 26.43 6.28
C GLN A 89 27.17 25.40 7.16
N PRO A 90 27.28 24.10 6.88
CA PRO A 90 26.67 23.07 7.70
C PRO A 90 27.25 23.12 9.12
N ILE A 91 26.38 23.21 10.13
CA ILE A 91 26.80 23.04 11.52
C ILE A 91 27.23 21.58 11.67
N GLN A 92 28.48 21.35 12.11
CA GLN A 92 28.95 19.99 12.35
C GLN A 92 28.11 19.33 13.47
N PRO A 93 27.70 18.06 13.30
CA PRO A 93 27.02 17.34 14.36
C PRO A 93 27.92 17.24 15.59
N SER A 94 27.42 17.61 16.76
CA SER A 94 28.09 17.30 18.02
C SER A 94 28.21 15.77 18.15
N GLN A 95 29.38 15.28 18.57
CA GLN A 95 29.58 13.85 18.78
C GLN A 95 28.55 13.29 19.78
N PRO A 96 27.99 12.08 19.55
CA PRO A 96 27.10 11.45 20.50
C PRO A 96 27.84 11.17 21.80
N ASN A 97 27.17 11.38 22.93
CA ASN A 97 27.69 10.93 24.22
C ASN A 97 27.89 9.41 24.19
N PRO A 98 28.93 8.89 24.87
CA PRO A 98 29.17 7.47 24.95
C PRO A 98 27.98 6.73 25.60
N PRO A 99 27.76 5.45 25.26
CA PRO A 99 26.66 4.69 25.81
C PRO A 99 26.79 4.58 27.33
N ILE A 100 25.72 4.92 28.05
CA ILE A 100 25.63 4.64 29.47
C ILE A 100 25.48 3.12 29.62
N GLN A 101 26.42 2.48 30.32
CA GLN A 101 26.35 1.04 30.58
C GLN A 101 25.11 0.72 31.43
N PRO A 102 24.35 -0.34 31.08
CA PRO A 102 23.26 -0.81 31.91
C PRO A 102 23.77 -1.26 33.28
N ASN A 103 23.05 -0.93 34.35
CA ASN A 103 23.30 -1.52 35.65
C ASN A 103 23.19 -3.06 35.56
N PRO A 104 24.03 -3.81 36.30
CA PRO A 104 23.93 -5.25 36.35
C PRO A 104 22.55 -5.69 36.87
N PRO A 105 22.02 -6.83 36.38
CA PRO A 105 20.71 -7.31 36.79
C PRO A 105 20.70 -7.64 38.28
N VAL A 106 19.69 -7.10 38.98
CA VAL A 106 19.41 -7.45 40.38
C VAL A 106 18.88 -8.88 40.40
N GLN A 107 19.52 -9.76 41.18
CA GLN A 107 19.06 -11.14 41.33
C GLN A 107 17.64 -11.17 41.94
N PRO A 108 16.73 -12.01 41.41
CA PRO A 108 15.42 -12.20 42.03
C PRO A 108 15.58 -12.86 43.41
N ASN A 109 14.76 -12.42 44.37
CA ASN A 109 14.63 -13.12 45.65
C ASN A 109 14.09 -14.54 45.44
N PRO A 110 14.53 -15.53 46.23
CA PRO A 110 14.02 -16.89 46.15
C PRO A 110 12.52 -16.95 46.48
N PRO A 111 11.77 -17.88 45.87
CA PRO A 111 10.33 -18.01 46.09
C PRO A 111 10.02 -18.42 47.53
N VAL A 112 9.08 -17.71 48.14
CA VAL A 112 8.52 -18.06 49.46
C VAL A 112 7.62 -19.29 49.29
N GLN A 113 7.90 -20.34 50.04
CA GLN A 113 7.10 -21.57 50.02
C GLN A 113 5.70 -21.33 50.61
N PRO A 114 4.63 -21.89 50.01
CA PRO A 114 3.29 -21.80 50.58
C PRO A 114 3.17 -22.69 51.82
N THR A 115 2.72 -22.10 52.93
CA THR A 115 2.33 -22.82 54.13
C THR A 115 0.89 -23.34 53.95
N TRP A 116 0.74 -24.66 53.94
CA TRP A 116 -0.57 -25.31 53.95
C TRP A 116 -1.27 -25.09 55.31
N PRO A 117 -2.60 -24.87 55.35
CA PRO A 117 -3.32 -24.78 56.61
C PRO A 117 -3.51 -26.15 57.27
N ALA A 118 -3.45 -26.15 58.60
CA ALA A 118 -3.55 -27.31 59.47
C ALA A 118 -4.91 -28.05 59.35
N GLN A 119 -4.85 -29.37 59.53
CA GLN A 119 -5.97 -30.31 59.47
C GLN A 119 -7.03 -30.06 60.55
N VAL A 120 -8.31 -30.18 60.16
CA VAL A 120 -9.47 -30.16 61.06
C VAL A 120 -9.73 -31.58 61.60
N PRO A 121 -10.10 -31.79 62.88
CA PRO A 121 -10.42 -33.12 63.41
C PRO A 121 -11.79 -33.63 62.94
N THR A 122 -11.88 -34.94 62.75
CA THR A 122 -13.06 -35.71 62.32
C THR A 122 -14.16 -35.81 63.39
N PRO A 123 -15.43 -36.01 62.97
CA PRO A 123 -16.38 -36.78 63.75
C PRO A 123 -16.67 -38.16 63.10
N THR A 124 -16.67 -39.16 63.96
CA THR A 124 -17.05 -40.56 63.79
C THR A 124 -18.52 -40.75 63.39
N GLY A 125 -18.80 -41.67 62.44
CA GLY A 125 -20.15 -42.25 62.27
C GLY A 125 -20.50 -42.79 60.86
N TYR A 126 -20.14 -44.06 60.61
CA TYR A 126 -20.64 -45.06 59.65
C TYR A 126 -21.60 -44.70 58.49
N LEU A 127 -21.18 -44.97 57.24
CA LEU A 127 -21.97 -45.54 56.13
C LEU A 127 -21.05 -46.36 55.18
N PRO A 128 -21.55 -47.42 54.49
CA PRO A 128 -20.72 -48.38 53.74
C PRO A 128 -20.37 -47.95 52.31
N SER A 129 -19.20 -48.39 51.84
CA SER A 129 -18.60 -48.11 50.52
C SER A 129 -19.23 -48.89 49.36
N PRO A 130 -19.27 -48.32 48.13
CA PRO A 130 -19.24 -49.09 46.89
C PRO A 130 -17.84 -49.09 46.26
N VAL A 131 -17.42 -50.29 45.84
CA VAL A 131 -16.15 -50.65 45.18
C VAL A 131 -16.13 -50.14 43.71
N PRO A 132 -14.98 -49.71 43.16
CA PRO A 132 -14.87 -49.36 41.74
C PRO A 132 -14.78 -50.62 40.85
N PRO A 133 -15.36 -50.66 39.63
CA PRO A 133 -15.13 -51.78 38.72
C PRO A 133 -13.78 -51.63 38.01
N ALA A 134 -12.88 -52.56 38.33
CA ALA A 134 -11.73 -52.91 37.52
C ALA A 134 -12.17 -53.83 36.37
N TRP A 135 -11.79 -53.50 35.13
CA TRP A 135 -12.00 -54.38 33.98
C TRP A 135 -10.74 -55.24 33.77
N HIS A 136 -10.83 -56.51 34.16
CA HIS A 136 -10.00 -57.59 33.62
C HIS A 136 -10.92 -58.53 32.84
N GLY A 137 -10.56 -58.84 31.60
CA GLY A 137 -11.32 -59.78 30.78
C GLY A 137 -11.25 -61.21 31.32
N ASN A 138 -12.33 -61.98 31.15
CA ASN A 138 -12.31 -63.40 30.81
C ASN A 138 -13.74 -63.89 30.37
N PRO A 139 -14.00 -65.19 30.09
CA PRO A 139 -14.46 -65.68 28.80
C PRO A 139 -15.91 -66.21 28.81
N GLY A 140 -16.57 -66.26 27.65
CA GLY A 140 -17.78 -67.10 27.49
C GLY A 140 -18.94 -66.48 26.72
N GLN A 141 -18.87 -66.61 25.38
CA GLN A 141 -19.97 -66.80 24.41
C GLN A 141 -20.89 -65.61 24.03
N PRO A 142 -21.62 -65.67 22.89
CA PRO A 142 -21.38 -66.39 21.62
C PRO A 142 -21.30 -65.44 20.41
N GLY A 143 -20.53 -65.85 19.39
CA GLY A 143 -20.38 -65.11 18.14
C GLY A 143 -21.63 -65.12 17.26
N TRP A 144 -21.89 -63.98 16.61
CA TRP A 144 -22.79 -63.86 15.46
C TRP A 144 -22.01 -63.34 14.24
N PRO A 145 -22.35 -63.80 13.01
CA PRO A 145 -21.46 -63.73 11.85
C PRO A 145 -21.73 -62.49 10.98
N GLY A 146 -20.70 -62.05 10.24
CA GLY A 146 -20.87 -61.16 9.09
C GLY A 146 -19.85 -60.02 8.99
N GLN A 147 -18.60 -60.34 8.69
CA GLN A 147 -17.66 -59.37 8.12
C GLN A 147 -17.74 -59.44 6.60
N GLY A 148 -18.11 -58.32 5.96
CA GLY A 148 -17.69 -57.98 4.60
C GLY A 148 -16.71 -56.80 4.69
N PRO A 149 -15.65 -56.73 3.87
CA PRO A 149 -14.67 -55.66 3.94
C PRO A 149 -15.04 -54.51 3.00
N THR A 150 -15.38 -53.34 3.55
CA THR A 150 -15.26 -52.08 2.80
C THR A 150 -14.84 -50.97 3.75
N GLY A 151 -13.69 -50.36 3.45
CA GLY A 151 -13.04 -49.35 4.28
C GLY A 151 -13.90 -48.11 4.50
N GLY A 152 -14.01 -47.72 5.77
CA GLY A 152 -14.43 -46.40 6.20
C GLY A 152 -13.36 -45.87 7.15
N VAL A 153 -12.80 -44.70 6.84
CA VAL A 153 -11.87 -43.98 7.72
C VAL A 153 -12.54 -43.72 9.08
N PRO A 154 -11.88 -43.97 10.23
CA PRO A 154 -12.46 -43.67 11.52
C PRO A 154 -12.56 -42.15 11.71
N GLN A 155 -13.79 -41.67 11.90
CA GLN A 155 -14.09 -40.31 12.33
C GLN A 155 -13.40 -40.04 13.69
N GLN A 156 -12.39 -39.16 13.68
CA GLN A 156 -11.79 -38.65 14.92
C GLN A 156 -12.74 -37.63 15.56
N TRP A 157 -13.17 -37.94 16.78
CA TRP A 157 -13.88 -37.03 17.69
C TRP A 157 -12.87 -36.31 18.60
N PRO A 158 -13.13 -35.04 19.03
CA PRO A 158 -14.36 -34.28 18.85
C PRO A 158 -14.49 -33.58 17.48
N PRO A 159 -15.72 -33.27 17.02
CA PRO A 159 -15.90 -32.48 15.80
C PRO A 159 -15.23 -31.12 16.00
N ALA A 160 -14.41 -30.72 15.03
CA ALA A 160 -13.94 -29.34 14.95
C ALA A 160 -15.17 -28.41 15.05
N PRO A 161 -15.09 -27.29 15.79
CA PRO A 161 -16.19 -26.34 15.83
C PRO A 161 -16.53 -25.98 14.39
N ALA A 162 -17.79 -26.14 14.00
CA ALA A 162 -18.27 -25.71 12.70
C ALA A 162 -18.09 -24.20 12.61
N THR A 163 -16.97 -23.75 12.05
CA THR A 163 -16.76 -22.36 11.67
C THR A 163 -17.84 -22.04 10.65
N ALA A 164 -18.82 -21.23 11.05
CA ALA A 164 -19.80 -20.68 10.14
C ALA A 164 -19.08 -20.12 8.89
N PRO A 165 -19.68 -20.23 7.69
CA PRO A 165 -19.03 -19.79 6.47
C PRO A 165 -18.67 -18.30 6.57
N VAL A 166 -17.39 -17.97 6.42
CA VAL A 166 -16.91 -16.58 6.40
C VAL A 166 -17.18 -16.04 4.99
N VAL A 167 -18.28 -15.33 4.83
CA VAL A 167 -18.76 -14.82 3.52
C VAL A 167 -18.16 -13.45 3.21
N VAL A 168 -17.88 -13.20 1.92
CA VAL A 168 -17.44 -11.91 1.38
C VAL A 168 -18.62 -11.22 0.68
N PRO A 169 -18.94 -9.95 0.98
CA PRO A 169 -18.20 -8.99 1.80
C PRO A 169 -18.20 -9.36 3.29
N PHE A 170 -17.03 -9.36 3.90
CA PHE A 170 -16.84 -9.70 5.31
C PHE A 170 -16.65 -8.43 6.12
N ASN A 171 -17.37 -8.30 7.22
CA ASN A 171 -17.21 -7.20 8.16
C ASN A 171 -17.00 -7.77 9.57
N MET A 172 -16.04 -7.20 10.29
CA MET A 172 -15.81 -7.50 11.69
C MET A 172 -15.58 -6.19 12.43
N ASN A 173 -16.17 -6.06 13.61
CA ASN A 173 -16.00 -4.90 14.47
C ASN A 173 -14.91 -5.19 15.52
N PHE A 174 -14.19 -4.14 15.90
CA PHE A 174 -13.29 -4.10 17.05
C PHE A 174 -13.93 -3.19 18.10
N PRO A 175 -14.68 -3.74 19.10
CA PRO A 175 -15.47 -2.92 20.03
C PRO A 175 -14.66 -1.90 20.85
N ARG A 176 -13.34 -2.09 20.95
CA ARG A 176 -12.40 -1.21 21.67
C ARG A 176 -11.40 -0.52 20.73
N GLY A 177 -11.67 -0.58 19.43
CA GLY A 177 -10.70 -0.30 18.38
C GLY A 177 -9.55 -1.32 18.34
N ILE A 178 -8.63 -1.13 17.40
CA ILE A 178 -7.37 -1.87 17.39
C ILE A 178 -6.35 -1.21 18.32
N TYR A 179 -5.32 -1.95 18.72
CA TYR A 179 -4.31 -1.53 19.69
C TYR A 179 -2.95 -2.14 19.37
N ASP A 180 -1.90 -1.62 20.00
CA ASP A 180 -0.55 -2.18 19.88
C ASP A 180 -0.53 -3.66 20.23
N LYS A 181 0.22 -4.46 19.47
CA LYS A 181 0.29 -5.92 19.55
C LYS A 181 -0.93 -6.69 19.07
N LEU A 182 -2.02 -6.03 18.63
CA LEU A 182 -3.12 -6.73 17.97
C LEU A 182 -2.60 -7.36 16.67
N MET A 183 -2.79 -8.67 16.52
CA MET A 183 -2.48 -9.44 15.33
C MET A 183 -3.77 -9.93 14.70
N LEU A 184 -4.01 -9.56 13.45
CA LEU A 184 -5.09 -10.12 12.64
C LEU A 184 -4.52 -11.18 11.70
N THR A 185 -5.07 -12.39 11.75
CA THR A 185 -4.74 -13.49 10.83
C THR A 185 -5.92 -13.78 9.91
N ILE A 186 -5.74 -13.56 8.61
CA ILE A 186 -6.72 -13.81 7.56
C ILE A 186 -6.24 -15.02 6.75
N ARG A 187 -7.06 -16.06 6.67
CA ARG A 187 -6.84 -17.20 5.77
C ARG A 187 -7.94 -17.27 4.75
N GLY A 188 -7.57 -17.56 3.51
CA GLY A 188 -8.52 -17.64 2.42
C GLY A 188 -7.90 -18.15 1.13
N GLN A 189 -8.65 -18.01 0.05
CA GLN A 189 -8.22 -18.32 -1.31
C GLN A 189 -8.56 -17.15 -2.22
N VAL A 190 -7.62 -16.74 -3.05
CA VAL A 190 -7.91 -15.80 -4.13
C VAL A 190 -8.76 -16.51 -5.17
N LYS A 191 -9.84 -15.88 -5.66
CA LYS A 191 -10.67 -16.50 -6.69
C LYS A 191 -9.87 -16.73 -8.00
N PRO A 192 -10.16 -17.77 -8.80
CA PRO A 192 -9.40 -18.09 -10.01
C PRO A 192 -9.35 -16.96 -11.07
N ASP A 193 -10.40 -16.14 -11.15
CA ASP A 193 -10.58 -15.05 -12.10
C ASP A 193 -10.42 -13.66 -11.43
N ALA A 194 -9.72 -13.60 -10.30
CA ALA A 194 -9.61 -12.40 -9.48
C ALA A 194 -9.00 -11.22 -10.25
N LYS A 195 -9.70 -10.08 -10.22
CA LYS A 195 -9.19 -8.79 -10.67
C LYS A 195 -8.50 -8.08 -9.52
N MET A 196 -9.14 -8.08 -8.36
CA MET A 196 -8.60 -7.52 -7.13
C MET A 196 -9.36 -8.02 -5.90
N PHE A 197 -8.72 -7.90 -4.74
CA PHE A 197 -9.45 -7.89 -3.47
C PHE A 197 -9.04 -6.71 -2.63
N THR A 198 -9.83 -6.43 -1.59
CA THR A 198 -9.60 -5.28 -0.73
C THR A 198 -9.74 -5.67 0.72
N ILE A 199 -8.83 -5.15 1.55
CA ILE A 199 -8.92 -5.17 3.00
C ILE A 199 -8.85 -3.72 3.48
N ASN A 200 -9.86 -3.28 4.22
CA ASN A 200 -9.95 -1.92 4.76
C ASN A 200 -10.01 -1.96 6.28
N PHE A 201 -9.17 -1.19 6.94
CA PHE A 201 -9.30 -0.82 8.35
C PHE A 201 -9.97 0.55 8.42
N LEU A 202 -11.14 0.62 9.07
CA LEU A 202 -12.00 1.79 9.05
C LEU A 202 -12.03 2.48 10.42
N ARG A 203 -12.06 3.82 10.39
CA ARG A 203 -12.34 4.71 11.52
C ARG A 203 -13.55 5.56 11.14
N GLY A 204 -14.75 5.16 11.58
CA GLY A 204 -15.98 5.80 11.10
C GLY A 204 -16.15 5.66 9.58
N ASN A 205 -16.07 6.79 8.86
CA ASN A 205 -16.14 6.84 7.39
C ASN A 205 -14.76 6.85 6.71
N ASP A 206 -13.68 7.00 7.48
CA ASP A 206 -12.32 7.03 6.96
C ASP A 206 -11.76 5.63 6.82
N ILE A 207 -10.76 5.48 5.96
CA ILE A 207 -9.98 4.26 5.80
C ILE A 207 -8.56 4.54 6.29
N ALA A 208 -8.21 4.01 7.47
CA ALA A 208 -6.88 4.17 8.06
C ALA A 208 -5.81 3.36 7.30
N LEU A 209 -6.19 2.18 6.81
CA LEU A 209 -5.36 1.35 5.96
C LEU A 209 -6.25 0.66 4.91
N HIS A 210 -5.99 0.95 3.66
CA HIS A 210 -6.51 0.27 2.48
C HIS A 210 -5.40 -0.63 1.93
N ILE A 211 -5.67 -1.92 1.78
CA ILE A 211 -4.79 -2.89 1.12
C ILE A 211 -5.53 -3.42 -0.10
N ASN A 212 -4.95 -3.26 -1.28
CA ASN A 212 -5.60 -3.64 -2.53
C ASN A 212 -4.62 -4.30 -3.50
N PRO A 213 -4.48 -5.63 -3.43
CA PRO A 213 -3.83 -6.41 -4.45
C PRO A 213 -4.67 -6.38 -5.73
N ARG A 214 -4.07 -5.90 -6.82
CA ARG A 214 -4.63 -5.86 -8.17
C ARG A 214 -3.81 -6.81 -9.03
N PHE A 215 -4.47 -7.80 -9.63
CA PHE A 215 -3.78 -8.86 -10.36
C PHE A 215 -3.41 -8.46 -11.80
N SER A 216 -3.99 -7.38 -12.31
CA SER A 216 -3.64 -6.80 -13.60
C SER A 216 -3.88 -5.29 -13.61
N GLU A 217 -2.80 -4.52 -13.53
CA GLU A 217 -2.75 -3.08 -13.77
C GLU A 217 -1.62 -2.82 -14.78
N GLY A 218 -1.97 -2.43 -16.00
CA GLY A 218 -0.99 -2.30 -17.10
C GLY A 218 -0.27 -3.62 -17.42
N GLY A 219 -0.93 -4.76 -17.22
CA GLY A 219 -0.37 -6.10 -17.45
C GLY A 219 0.54 -6.60 -16.32
N LYS A 220 0.60 -5.92 -15.18
CA LYS A 220 1.41 -6.32 -14.01
C LYS A 220 0.54 -6.44 -12.76
N ALA A 221 0.89 -7.38 -11.89
CA ALA A 221 0.31 -7.44 -10.56
C ALA A 221 0.94 -6.37 -9.66
N VAL A 222 0.11 -5.65 -8.91
CA VAL A 222 0.54 -4.57 -8.01
C VAL A 222 -0.24 -4.65 -6.70
N LEU A 223 0.40 -4.33 -5.57
CA LEU A 223 -0.26 -4.23 -4.28
C LEU A 223 -0.23 -2.77 -3.83
N VAL A 224 -1.39 -2.13 -3.91
CA VAL A 224 -1.56 -0.73 -3.50
C VAL A 224 -1.92 -0.67 -2.02
N ARG A 225 -1.20 0.15 -1.25
CA ARG A 225 -1.63 0.59 0.08
C ARG A 225 -1.91 2.08 0.09
N ASN A 226 -2.93 2.49 0.83
CA ASN A 226 -3.23 3.89 1.04
C ASN A 226 -4.09 4.11 2.30
N HIS A 227 -4.47 5.36 2.53
CA HIS A 227 -5.51 5.77 3.47
C HIS A 227 -6.50 6.71 2.74
N LYS A 228 -7.70 6.83 3.28
CA LYS A 228 -8.74 7.74 2.79
C LYS A 228 -9.27 8.56 3.96
N LEU A 229 -9.19 9.88 3.85
CA LEU A 229 -9.75 10.83 4.82
C LEU A 229 -10.93 11.56 4.17
N GLY A 230 -12.13 11.36 4.72
CA GLY A 230 -13.38 11.65 4.06
C GLY A 230 -13.43 10.98 2.69
N GLU A 231 -13.64 11.78 1.65
CA GLU A 231 -13.68 11.29 0.27
C GLU A 231 -12.34 11.37 -0.48
N HIS A 232 -11.26 11.73 0.21
CA HIS A 232 -9.96 11.97 -0.41
C HIS A 232 -8.95 10.87 -0.10
N TRP A 233 -8.45 10.24 -1.16
CA TRP A 233 -7.33 9.32 -1.08
C TRP A 233 -6.02 10.08 -0.85
N GLY A 234 -5.15 9.50 -0.03
CA GLY A 234 -3.79 9.98 0.14
C GLY A 234 -2.84 9.56 -0.98
N LYS A 235 -1.54 9.69 -0.70
CA LYS A 235 -0.48 9.16 -1.58
C LYS A 235 -0.43 7.63 -1.50
N GLU A 236 -0.50 6.96 -2.64
CA GLU A 236 -0.35 5.51 -2.72
C GLU A 236 1.08 5.05 -2.36
N GLU A 237 1.18 3.87 -1.75
CA GLU A 237 2.43 3.13 -1.56
C GLU A 237 2.34 1.79 -2.29
N ARG A 238 3.35 1.49 -3.11
CA ARG A 238 3.34 0.32 -4.03
C ARG A 238 4.57 -0.56 -3.90
N GLU A 239 5.64 -0.07 -3.28
CA GLU A 239 6.90 -0.77 -3.07
C GLU A 239 6.73 -1.92 -2.08
N LEU A 240 7.22 -3.12 -2.42
CA LEU A 240 7.14 -4.31 -1.57
C LEU A 240 8.54 -4.76 -1.17
N LEU A 241 8.65 -5.32 0.03
CA LEU A 241 9.87 -5.93 0.56
C LEU A 241 10.21 -7.26 -0.12
N ALA A 242 9.21 -7.89 -0.74
CA ALA A 242 9.32 -9.17 -1.43
C ALA A 242 8.47 -9.14 -2.72
N ALA A 243 8.51 -10.24 -3.48
CA ALA A 243 7.66 -10.41 -4.66
C ALA A 243 6.16 -10.32 -4.31
N PHE A 244 5.33 -10.01 -5.32
CA PHE A 244 3.87 -9.98 -5.15
C PHE A 244 3.37 -11.34 -4.64
N PRO A 245 2.68 -11.40 -3.48
CA PRO A 245 2.54 -12.67 -2.74
C PRO A 245 1.26 -13.44 -3.06
N PHE A 246 0.39 -12.93 -3.95
CA PHE A 246 -0.90 -13.55 -4.26
C PHE A 246 -0.93 -14.14 -5.65
N MET A 247 -1.69 -15.21 -5.81
CA MET A 247 -1.91 -15.86 -7.09
C MET A 247 -3.38 -16.27 -7.20
N PRO A 248 -4.07 -15.99 -8.33
CA PRO A 248 -5.43 -16.45 -8.54
C PRO A 248 -5.56 -17.97 -8.36
N GLY A 249 -6.64 -18.40 -7.70
CA GLY A 249 -6.91 -19.80 -7.38
C GLY A 249 -6.08 -20.39 -6.24
N HIS A 250 -5.18 -19.63 -5.61
CA HIS A 250 -4.30 -20.13 -4.55
C HIS A 250 -4.72 -19.64 -3.16
N HIS A 251 -4.43 -20.49 -2.17
CA HIS A 251 -4.61 -20.15 -0.76
C HIS A 251 -3.54 -19.18 -0.26
N PHE A 252 -3.91 -18.37 0.72
CA PHE A 252 -2.98 -17.50 1.43
C PHE A 252 -3.30 -17.44 2.93
N GLU A 253 -2.27 -17.16 3.71
CA GLU A 253 -2.37 -16.67 5.08
C GLU A 253 -1.76 -15.26 5.13
N MET A 254 -2.53 -14.26 5.50
CA MET A 254 -2.06 -12.90 5.76
C MET A 254 -2.09 -12.62 7.26
N LYS A 255 -0.99 -12.10 7.78
CA LYS A 255 -0.86 -11.60 9.16
C LYS A 255 -0.63 -10.10 9.14
N ILE A 256 -1.47 -9.37 9.87
CA ILE A 256 -1.39 -7.91 10.01
C ILE A 256 -1.19 -7.60 11.49
N LEU A 257 0.03 -7.19 11.84
CA LEU A 257 0.36 -6.74 13.19
C LEU A 257 0.17 -5.24 13.29
N CYS A 258 -0.68 -4.80 14.20
CA CYS A 258 -0.74 -3.41 14.62
C CYS A 258 0.35 -3.15 15.66
N THR A 259 1.22 -2.17 15.39
CA THR A 259 2.18 -1.66 16.37
C THR A 259 1.83 -0.22 16.74
N PHE A 260 2.57 0.38 17.69
CA PHE A 260 2.44 1.80 18.00
C PHE A 260 2.67 2.75 16.82
N THR A 261 3.47 2.37 15.81
CA THR A 261 3.88 3.30 14.74
C THR A 261 3.38 2.91 13.35
N GLU A 262 3.03 1.64 13.16
CA GLU A 262 2.72 1.08 11.84
C GLU A 262 1.94 -0.22 11.90
N PHE A 263 1.36 -0.57 10.75
CA PHE A 263 0.96 -1.93 10.45
C PHE A 263 2.12 -2.67 9.81
N LYS A 264 2.39 -3.89 10.26
CA LYS A 264 3.36 -4.81 9.63
C LYS A 264 2.63 -5.98 9.03
N VAL A 265 2.86 -6.23 7.75
CA VAL A 265 2.10 -7.24 6.99
C VAL A 265 3.01 -8.31 6.44
N ALA A 266 2.69 -9.56 6.75
CA ALA A 266 3.30 -10.74 6.17
C ALA A 266 2.24 -11.60 5.47
N VAL A 267 2.64 -12.24 4.37
CA VAL A 267 1.80 -13.19 3.63
C VAL A 267 2.58 -14.49 3.48
N ASN A 268 1.97 -15.63 3.82
CA ASN A 268 2.60 -16.94 3.81
C ASN A 268 3.97 -16.92 4.53
N ASN A 269 3.96 -16.34 5.74
CA ASN A 269 5.13 -16.15 6.61
C ASN A 269 6.26 -15.27 6.04
N THR A 270 6.06 -14.62 4.89
CA THR A 270 7.02 -13.71 4.28
C THR A 270 6.61 -12.26 4.54
N PRO A 271 7.44 -11.42 5.18
CA PRO A 271 7.16 -9.98 5.32
C PRO A 271 7.03 -9.32 3.95
N ILE A 272 5.96 -8.55 3.73
CA ILE A 272 5.65 -7.93 2.43
C ILE A 272 5.77 -6.41 2.48
N PHE A 273 5.22 -5.77 3.50
CA PHE A 273 5.34 -4.32 3.68
C PHE A 273 5.05 -3.91 5.12
N ASP A 274 5.56 -2.72 5.47
CA ASP A 274 5.11 -1.94 6.61
C ASP A 274 4.32 -0.72 6.09
N PHE A 275 3.33 -0.26 6.86
CA PHE A 275 2.55 0.94 6.55
C PHE A 275 2.44 1.83 7.78
N LYS A 276 3.13 2.97 7.77
CA LYS A 276 3.14 3.93 8.87
C LYS A 276 1.73 4.47 9.13
N HIS A 277 1.35 4.60 10.39
CA HIS A 277 0.05 5.14 10.78
C HIS A 277 -0.10 6.59 10.30
N ARG A 278 -0.96 6.80 9.31
CA ARG A 278 -1.34 8.14 8.83
C ARG A 278 -2.51 8.72 9.62
N ILE A 279 -3.41 7.84 10.07
CA ILE A 279 -4.42 8.12 11.09
C ILE A 279 -3.86 7.64 12.43
N ARG A 280 -3.67 8.56 13.39
CA ARG A 280 -2.96 8.27 14.65
C ARG A 280 -3.87 7.77 15.76
N GLU A 281 -5.18 8.02 15.67
CA GLU A 281 -6.20 7.54 16.60
C GLU A 281 -6.49 6.05 16.35
N VAL A 282 -5.48 5.21 16.52
CA VAL A 282 -5.52 3.77 16.25
C VAL A 282 -6.65 3.08 17.01
N ASN A 283 -6.91 3.52 18.25
CA ASN A 283 -8.01 3.05 19.09
C ASN A 283 -9.41 3.43 18.59
N GLN A 284 -9.53 4.27 17.55
CA GLN A 284 -10.81 4.58 16.89
C GLN A 284 -11.00 3.78 15.59
N ILE A 285 -10.02 2.99 15.18
CA ILE A 285 -10.16 2.07 14.05
C ILE A 285 -10.95 0.86 14.55
N ASP A 286 -12.25 0.84 14.27
CA ASP A 286 -13.25 0.01 14.94
C ASP A 286 -13.87 -1.05 14.03
N ARG A 287 -13.49 -1.08 12.75
CA ARG A 287 -14.02 -2.06 11.79
C ARG A 287 -12.97 -2.48 10.79
N ILE A 288 -13.05 -3.73 10.37
CA ILE A 288 -12.42 -4.24 9.16
C ILE A 288 -13.49 -4.66 8.15
N ASN A 289 -13.20 -4.39 6.88
CA ASN A 289 -13.99 -4.86 5.75
C ASN A 289 -13.07 -5.60 4.75
N ILE A 290 -13.48 -6.80 4.33
CA ILE A 290 -12.82 -7.57 3.27
C ILE A 290 -13.80 -7.75 2.10
N LEU A 291 -13.38 -7.32 0.91
CA LEU A 291 -14.22 -7.21 -0.28
C LEU A 291 -13.63 -7.94 -1.50
N HIS A 292 -14.51 -8.18 -2.47
CA HIS A 292 -14.21 -8.62 -3.84
C HIS A 292 -13.67 -10.06 -3.97
N ASP A 293 -12.57 -10.27 -4.70
CA ASP A 293 -12.28 -11.56 -5.35
C ASP A 293 -11.49 -12.54 -4.46
N VAL A 294 -12.03 -12.80 -3.27
CA VAL A 294 -11.47 -13.71 -2.28
C VAL A 294 -12.57 -14.55 -1.64
N THR A 295 -12.24 -15.77 -1.22
CA THR A 295 -13.04 -16.58 -0.30
C THR A 295 -12.29 -16.67 1.03
N LEU A 296 -13.01 -16.60 2.15
CA LEU A 296 -12.39 -16.61 3.46
C LEU A 296 -12.60 -17.95 4.15
N THR A 297 -11.53 -18.47 4.72
CA THR A 297 -11.54 -19.67 5.56
C THR A 297 -11.67 -19.27 7.02
N SER A 298 -10.91 -18.25 7.46
CA SER A 298 -10.97 -17.75 8.83
C SER A 298 -10.43 -16.32 8.93
N VAL A 299 -10.97 -15.56 9.87
CA VAL A 299 -10.42 -14.26 10.29
C VAL A 299 -10.32 -14.29 11.80
N ASN A 300 -9.09 -14.32 12.32
CA ASN A 300 -8.82 -14.45 13.75
C ASN A 300 -8.08 -13.22 14.26
N VAL A 301 -8.38 -12.83 15.49
CA VAL A 301 -7.74 -11.72 16.18
C VAL A 301 -7.05 -12.28 17.41
N ASP A 302 -5.75 -12.01 17.53
CA ASP A 302 -4.92 -12.39 18.66
C ASP A 302 -4.20 -11.14 19.21
N SER A 303 -3.69 -11.22 20.44
CA SER A 303 -2.78 -10.24 21.01
C SER A 303 -1.42 -10.90 21.20
N LEU A 304 -0.36 -10.30 20.66
CA LEU A 304 0.99 -10.76 20.97
C LEU A 304 1.37 -10.39 22.41
N PRO A 305 2.18 -11.23 23.10
CA PRO A 305 2.62 -10.98 24.48
C PRO A 305 3.44 -9.68 24.63
#